data_AF-A0AB36E0D5-F1
#
_entry.id   AF-A0AB36E0D5-F1
#
_cell.length_a   1.000
_cell.length_b   1.000
_cell.length_c   1.000
_cell.angle_alpha   90.00
_cell.angle_beta   90.00
_cell.angle_gamma   90.00
#
_symmetry.space_group_name_H-M   'P 1'
#
loop_
_entity.id
_entity.type
_entity.pdbx_description
1 polymer ?
#
loop_
_entity_poly.entity_id
_entity_poly.type
_entity_poly.pdbx_seq_one_letter_code
_entity_poly.pdbx_strand_id
1 'polypeptide(L)'
;TTIVADRLNFLKGLENLLFDKENKKALLERDQLHKILENETWIFMEDFNFSGSENTLNDVLKKHIEYLDYYDKENFDTEKPVFLSDGKKGRVDLFFHKARKPSQGYKEYLVVELKRPSQKINSKVITQIKDYAYAVSSDERFDHAKTKWTFIAVANELDSFAKREANQRGKRKGVVSDDAEYNVEVIVMTWAEIINNARERLDFYKEQLSYKVDHNSVDEYLREKHNEYLPKTYS
;
A
#
# COMPACT_ATOMS: atom_id res chain seq x y z
N THR A 1 1.40 10.62 -21.52
CA THR A 1 2.36 11.56 -20.89
C THR A 1 1.77 12.35 -19.73
N THR A 2 0.44 12.54 -19.67
CA THR A 2 -0.26 13.31 -18.63
C THR A 2 -0.24 12.64 -17.24
N ILE A 3 -0.56 11.35 -17.12
CA ILE A 3 -0.68 10.67 -15.81
C ILE A 3 0.61 10.73 -14.97
N VAL A 4 1.79 10.45 -15.56
CA VAL A 4 3.06 10.49 -14.81
C VAL A 4 3.38 11.91 -14.34
N ALA A 5 3.13 12.91 -15.19
CA ALA A 5 3.34 14.31 -14.82
C ALA A 5 2.38 14.76 -13.71
N ASP A 6 1.10 14.37 -13.79
CA ASP A 6 0.08 14.68 -12.79
C ASP A 6 0.44 14.04 -11.43
N ARG A 7 0.89 12.79 -11.43
CA ARG A 7 1.36 12.10 -10.22
C ARG A 7 2.61 12.74 -9.61
N LEU A 8 3.58 13.16 -10.43
CA LEU A 8 4.74 13.91 -9.94
C LEU A 8 4.34 15.27 -9.33
N ASN A 9 3.40 15.98 -9.96
CA ASN A 9 2.83 17.21 -9.42
C ASN A 9 2.11 16.95 -8.09
N PHE A 10 1.35 15.86 -8.00
CA PHE A 10 0.71 15.43 -6.76
C PHE A 10 1.73 15.19 -5.65
N LEU A 11 2.81 14.42 -5.91
CA LEU A 11 3.86 14.19 -4.91
C LEU A 11 4.46 15.50 -4.39
N LYS A 12 4.72 16.46 -5.29
CA LYS A 12 5.25 17.78 -4.91
C LYS A 12 4.26 18.58 -4.07
N GLY A 13 2.98 18.57 -4.44
CA GLY A 13 1.91 19.22 -3.67
C GLY A 13 1.75 18.60 -2.28
N LEU A 14 1.74 17.28 -2.21
CA LEU A 14 1.64 16.53 -0.95
C LEU A 14 2.86 16.78 -0.05
N GLU A 15 4.08 16.80 -0.61
CA GLU A 15 5.29 17.13 0.13
C GLU A 15 5.22 18.52 0.77
N ASN A 16 4.81 19.54 -0.01
CA ASN A 16 4.60 20.89 0.52
C ASN A 16 3.54 20.93 1.62
N LEU A 17 2.45 20.19 1.48
CA LEU A 17 1.39 20.12 2.47
C LEU A 17 1.85 19.46 3.79
N LEU A 18 2.65 18.41 3.69
CA LEU A 18 3.09 17.63 4.85
C LEU A 18 4.26 18.25 5.61
N PHE A 19 5.16 18.97 4.92
CA PHE A 19 6.42 19.43 5.50
C PHE A 19 6.52 20.95 5.69
N ASP A 20 5.65 21.75 5.08
CA ASP A 20 5.57 23.18 5.40
C ASP A 20 5.19 23.40 6.88
N LYS A 21 5.82 24.40 7.50
CA LYS A 21 5.72 24.64 8.95
C LYS A 21 4.31 25.04 9.39
N GLU A 22 3.60 25.83 8.58
CA GLU A 22 2.25 26.29 8.91
C GLU A 22 1.22 25.21 8.56
N ASN A 23 1.37 24.56 7.40
CA ASN A 23 0.50 23.45 7.00
C ASN A 23 0.57 22.28 7.98
N LYS A 24 1.77 21.89 8.44
CA LYS A 24 1.98 20.78 9.41
C LYS A 24 1.17 20.93 10.69
N LYS A 25 0.90 22.17 11.12
CA LYS A 25 0.10 22.45 12.32
C LYS A 25 -1.40 22.42 12.04
N ALA A 26 -1.81 22.90 10.87
CA ALA A 26 -3.22 23.04 10.50
C ALA A 26 -3.82 21.75 9.89
N LEU A 27 -3.00 20.88 9.30
CA LEU A 27 -3.48 19.72 8.56
C LEU A 27 -4.16 18.68 9.46
N LEU A 28 -5.42 18.41 9.17
CA LEU A 28 -6.24 17.42 9.87
C LEU A 28 -6.14 16.04 9.20
N GLU A 29 -6.06 15.00 10.04
CA GLU A 29 -5.90 13.62 9.60
C GLU A 29 -7.09 13.11 8.78
N ARG A 30 -8.30 13.14 9.36
CA ARG A 30 -9.52 12.61 8.72
C ARG A 30 -10.17 13.57 7.74
N ASP A 31 -10.28 14.84 8.13
CA ASP A 31 -11.04 15.80 7.33
C ASP A 31 -10.32 16.27 6.07
N GLN A 32 -9.01 16.11 6.00
CA GLN A 32 -8.17 16.62 4.91
C GLN A 32 -7.22 15.56 4.35
N LEU A 33 -6.23 15.10 5.14
CA LEU A 33 -5.17 14.21 4.63
C LEU A 33 -5.75 12.90 4.09
N HIS A 34 -6.65 12.27 4.83
CA HIS A 34 -7.36 11.07 4.38
C HIS A 34 -8.07 11.33 3.04
N LYS A 35 -8.94 12.33 2.97
CA LYS A 35 -9.74 12.63 1.76
C LYS A 35 -8.88 12.92 0.52
N ILE A 36 -7.72 13.55 0.71
CA ILE A 36 -6.76 13.78 -0.38
C ILE A 36 -6.23 12.44 -0.93
N LEU A 37 -6.09 11.43 -0.09
CA LEU A 37 -5.45 10.15 -0.43
C LEU A 37 -6.43 9.06 -0.92
N GLU A 38 -7.74 9.21 -0.71
CA GLU A 38 -8.74 8.18 -1.08
C GLU A 38 -8.62 7.74 -2.54
N ASN A 39 -8.22 8.66 -3.43
CA ASN A 39 -8.10 8.40 -4.87
C ASN A 39 -6.64 8.26 -5.37
N GLU A 40 -5.66 8.27 -4.46
CA GLU A 40 -4.23 8.37 -4.78
C GLU A 40 -3.46 7.11 -4.34
N THR A 41 -4.10 5.94 -4.47
CA THR A 41 -3.64 4.65 -3.93
C THR A 41 -2.26 4.22 -4.41
N TRP A 42 -1.90 4.63 -5.63
CA TRP A 42 -0.62 4.37 -6.28
C TRP A 42 0.58 4.91 -5.48
N ILE A 43 0.36 5.88 -4.57
CA ILE A 43 1.42 6.42 -3.72
C ILE A 43 2.00 5.34 -2.79
N PHE A 44 1.17 4.41 -2.34
CA PHE A 44 1.64 3.29 -1.52
C PHE A 44 2.22 2.20 -2.41
N MET A 45 1.45 1.73 -3.41
CA MET A 45 1.87 0.71 -4.38
C MET A 45 1.02 0.80 -5.66
N GLU A 46 1.64 0.60 -6.82
CA GLU A 46 1.01 0.79 -8.14
C GLU A 46 -0.09 -0.21 -8.49
N ASP A 47 0.01 -1.45 -8.01
CA ASP A 47 -0.95 -2.52 -8.34
C ASP A 47 -2.15 -2.60 -7.38
N PHE A 48 -2.38 -1.59 -6.52
CA PHE A 48 -3.48 -1.59 -5.55
C PHE A 48 -4.67 -0.75 -6.01
N ASN A 49 -5.84 -1.38 -6.07
CA ASN A 49 -7.11 -0.71 -6.29
C ASN A 49 -7.70 -0.27 -4.94
N PHE A 50 -8.32 0.92 -4.95
CA PHE A 50 -9.08 1.40 -3.80
C PHE A 50 -10.26 0.47 -3.51
N SER A 51 -10.34 -0.02 -2.26
CA SER A 51 -11.46 -0.85 -1.83
C SER A 51 -12.44 -0.10 -0.95
N GLY A 52 -12.01 1.00 -0.33
CA GLY A 52 -12.82 1.89 0.50
C GLY A 52 -12.02 2.59 1.60
N SER A 53 -12.64 3.61 2.18
CA SER A 53 -12.15 4.39 3.31
C SER A 53 -13.03 4.19 4.54
N GLU A 54 -12.45 4.46 5.72
CA GLU A 54 -13.12 4.45 7.02
C GLU A 54 -13.88 3.14 7.32
N ASN A 55 -13.35 2.01 6.84
CA ASN A 55 -14.00 0.72 6.97
C ASN A 55 -13.88 0.16 8.39
N THR A 56 -14.99 -0.35 8.91
CA THR A 56 -14.94 -1.20 10.10
C THR A 56 -14.26 -2.53 9.77
N LEU A 57 -13.74 -3.24 10.77
CA LEU A 57 -13.18 -4.57 10.54
C LEU A 57 -14.20 -5.56 9.97
N ASN A 58 -15.49 -5.40 10.26
CA ASN A 58 -16.57 -6.15 9.62
C ASN A 58 -16.69 -5.83 8.12
N ASP A 59 -16.55 -4.56 7.73
CA ASP A 59 -16.56 -4.18 6.31
C ASP A 59 -15.34 -4.74 5.57
N VAL A 60 -14.18 -4.75 6.22
CA VAL A 60 -12.95 -5.38 5.71
C VAL A 60 -13.18 -6.88 5.50
N LEU A 61 -13.80 -7.56 6.48
CA LEU A 61 -14.15 -8.98 6.38
C LEU A 61 -15.12 -9.26 5.22
N LYS A 62 -16.20 -8.47 5.11
CA LYS A 62 -17.20 -8.59 4.04
C LYS A 62 -16.54 -8.49 2.66
N LYS A 63 -15.73 -7.45 2.45
CA LYS A 63 -14.98 -7.27 1.20
C LYS A 63 -14.02 -8.43 0.95
N HIS A 64 -13.32 -8.90 1.98
CA HIS A 64 -12.42 -10.05 1.83
C HIS A 64 -13.16 -11.28 1.30
N ILE A 65 -14.27 -11.66 1.93
CA ILE A 65 -15.09 -12.81 1.53
C ILE A 65 -15.69 -12.62 0.13
N GLU A 66 -16.14 -11.40 -0.21
CA GLU A 66 -16.63 -11.09 -1.56
C GLU A 66 -15.57 -11.36 -2.63
N TYR A 67 -14.29 -11.12 -2.31
CA TYR A 67 -13.17 -11.42 -3.20
C TYR A 67 -12.71 -12.88 -3.15
N LEU A 68 -13.18 -13.74 -2.24
CA LEU A 68 -12.79 -15.15 -2.26
C LEU A 68 -13.51 -15.87 -3.39
N ASP A 69 -12.74 -16.40 -4.34
CA ASP A 69 -13.23 -17.01 -5.58
C ASP A 69 -13.44 -18.54 -5.46
N TYR A 70 -13.10 -19.15 -4.31
CA TYR A 70 -12.99 -20.60 -4.14
C TYR A 70 -13.68 -21.17 -2.89
N TYR A 71 -14.28 -20.31 -2.07
CA TYR A 71 -15.13 -20.72 -0.96
C TYR A 71 -16.60 -20.44 -1.28
N ASP A 72 -17.49 -21.24 -0.70
CA ASP A 72 -18.90 -20.92 -0.64
C ASP A 72 -19.13 -19.83 0.42
N LYS A 73 -19.56 -18.66 -0.05
CA LYS A 73 -19.67 -17.43 0.75
C LYS A 73 -20.78 -17.52 1.79
N GLU A 74 -21.77 -18.39 1.62
CA GLU A 74 -22.87 -18.57 2.57
C GLU A 74 -22.40 -19.18 3.90
N ASN A 75 -21.21 -19.80 3.93
CA ASN A 75 -20.65 -20.40 5.15
C ASN A 75 -20.01 -19.38 6.11
N PHE A 76 -19.88 -18.12 5.71
CA PHE A 76 -19.28 -17.09 6.55
C PHE A 76 -20.36 -16.23 7.21
N ASP A 77 -20.41 -16.26 8.54
CA ASP A 77 -21.21 -15.29 9.31
C ASP A 77 -20.48 -13.93 9.32
N THR A 78 -20.83 -13.03 8.40
CA THR A 78 -20.26 -11.67 8.33
C THR A 78 -20.92 -10.68 9.29
N GLU A 79 -22.03 -11.05 9.92
CA GLU A 79 -22.77 -10.19 10.85
C GLU A 79 -22.20 -10.26 12.27
N LYS A 80 -21.60 -11.41 12.64
CA LYS A 80 -20.81 -11.50 13.88
C LYS A 80 -19.69 -10.44 13.89
N PRO A 81 -19.58 -9.60 14.94
CA PRO A 81 -18.57 -8.57 14.98
C PRO A 81 -17.13 -9.11 14.92
N VAL A 82 -16.24 -8.36 14.27
CA VAL A 82 -14.78 -8.54 14.41
C VAL A 82 -14.31 -7.55 15.47
N PHE A 83 -13.70 -8.05 16.54
CA PHE A 83 -13.26 -7.23 17.67
C PHE A 83 -11.73 -7.08 17.69
N LEU A 84 -11.29 -5.93 18.19
CA LEU A 84 -9.91 -5.72 18.62
C LEU A 84 -9.62 -6.51 19.90
N SER A 85 -8.35 -6.57 20.26
CA SER A 85 -7.86 -7.21 21.49
C SER A 85 -8.53 -6.69 22.77
N ASP A 86 -9.01 -5.44 22.77
CA ASP A 86 -9.72 -4.81 23.90
C ASP A 86 -11.25 -5.02 23.88
N GLY A 87 -11.77 -5.82 22.95
CA GLY A 87 -13.19 -6.12 22.79
C GLY A 87 -13.99 -5.03 22.07
N LYS A 88 -13.37 -3.94 21.59
CA LYS A 88 -14.06 -2.90 20.82
C LYS A 88 -14.07 -3.20 19.33
N LYS A 89 -14.98 -2.58 18.60
CA LYS A 89 -14.95 -2.56 17.13
C LYS A 89 -13.83 -1.64 16.65
N GLY A 90 -13.07 -2.08 15.66
CA GLY A 90 -12.02 -1.32 15.01
C GLY A 90 -12.48 -0.66 13.71
N ARG A 91 -11.88 0.50 13.37
CA ARG A 91 -12.08 1.18 12.09
C ARG A 91 -10.73 1.61 11.53
N VAL A 92 -10.41 1.10 10.34
CA VAL A 92 -9.18 1.42 9.63
C VAL A 92 -9.37 2.69 8.81
N ASP A 93 -8.30 3.46 8.58
CA ASP A 93 -8.39 4.66 7.76
C ASP A 93 -8.56 4.27 6.28
N LEU A 94 -7.59 3.56 5.70
CA LEU A 94 -7.62 3.17 4.29
C LEU A 94 -7.47 1.66 4.13
N PHE A 95 -8.24 1.09 3.22
CA PHE A 95 -8.20 -0.33 2.87
C PHE A 95 -8.12 -0.54 1.36
N PHE A 96 -7.15 -1.35 0.95
CA PHE A 96 -6.84 -1.61 -0.45
C PHE A 96 -6.73 -3.12 -0.72
N HIS A 97 -7.10 -3.52 -1.93
CA HIS A 97 -6.86 -4.86 -2.46
C HIS A 97 -5.99 -4.72 -3.70
N LYS A 98 -5.07 -5.66 -3.88
CA LYS A 98 -4.23 -5.68 -5.06
C LYS A 98 -5.02 -6.13 -6.28
N ALA A 99 -4.95 -5.36 -7.35
CA ALA A 99 -5.61 -5.62 -8.63
C ALA A 99 -5.02 -6.86 -9.32
N ARG A 100 -3.68 -6.96 -9.29
CA ARG A 100 -2.93 -8.06 -9.92
C ARG A 100 -2.66 -9.16 -8.91
N LYS A 101 -3.17 -10.36 -9.22
CA LYS A 101 -2.96 -11.56 -8.40
C LYS A 101 -1.65 -12.25 -8.83
N PRO A 102 -0.72 -12.56 -7.90
CA PRO A 102 0.49 -13.34 -8.21
C PRO A 102 0.18 -14.73 -8.79
N SER A 103 -0.95 -15.32 -8.39
CA SER A 103 -1.46 -16.59 -8.90
C SER A 103 -2.98 -16.65 -8.72
N GLN A 104 -3.63 -17.64 -9.35
CA GLN A 104 -5.08 -17.79 -9.26
C GLN A 104 -5.53 -18.03 -7.80
N GLY A 105 -6.51 -17.23 -7.37
CA GLY A 105 -7.05 -17.29 -6.01
C GLY A 105 -6.21 -16.58 -4.95
N TYR A 106 -4.98 -16.17 -5.24
CA TYR A 106 -4.16 -15.43 -4.29
C TYR A 106 -4.63 -13.98 -4.13
N LYS A 107 -4.67 -13.49 -2.89
CA LYS A 107 -5.11 -12.14 -2.53
C LYS A 107 -4.01 -11.41 -1.76
N GLU A 108 -3.90 -10.10 -2.00
CA GLU A 108 -3.05 -9.23 -1.21
C GLU A 108 -3.85 -8.02 -0.78
N TYR A 109 -3.82 -7.73 0.51
CA TYR A 109 -4.49 -6.59 1.10
C TYR A 109 -3.51 -5.67 1.77
N LEU A 110 -3.81 -4.38 1.71
CA LEU A 110 -3.07 -3.32 2.37
C LEU A 110 -4.05 -2.51 3.22
N VAL A 111 -3.76 -2.43 4.51
CA VAL A 111 -4.47 -1.59 5.48
C VAL A 111 -3.51 -0.48 5.90
N VAL A 112 -3.95 0.77 5.80
CA VAL A 112 -3.12 1.93 6.17
C VAL A 112 -3.79 2.72 7.28
N GLU A 113 -3.03 2.98 8.35
CA GLU A 113 -3.36 3.93 9.40
C GLU A 113 -2.55 5.20 9.18
N LEU A 114 -3.24 6.33 9.02
CA LEU A 114 -2.61 7.62 8.79
C LEU A 114 -2.44 8.35 10.11
N LYS A 115 -1.35 9.10 10.23
CA LYS A 115 -1.17 10.10 11.28
C LYS A 115 -0.93 11.46 10.66
N ARG A 116 -1.61 12.48 11.20
CA ARG A 116 -1.34 13.88 10.83
C ARG A 116 0.16 14.20 11.03
N PRO A 117 0.72 15.14 10.26
CA PRO A 117 2.14 15.49 10.32
C PRO A 117 2.72 15.81 11.71
N SER A 118 1.89 16.37 12.60
CA SER A 118 2.29 16.72 13.97
C SER A 118 2.33 15.53 14.94
N GLN A 119 1.77 14.38 14.57
CA GLN A 119 1.74 13.17 15.38
C GLN A 119 2.81 12.18 14.90
N LYS A 120 3.81 11.92 15.73
CA LYS A 120 4.83 10.89 15.43
C LYS A 120 4.25 9.48 15.61
N ILE A 121 4.80 8.51 14.88
CA ILE A 121 4.62 7.10 15.22
C ILE A 121 5.33 6.86 16.56
N ASN A 122 4.56 6.43 17.54
CA ASN A 122 5.00 6.08 18.89
C ASN A 122 4.47 4.69 19.26
N SER A 123 4.69 4.26 20.50
CA SER A 123 4.20 2.96 20.98
C SER A 123 2.69 2.78 20.80
N LYS A 124 1.88 3.82 21.06
CA LYS A 124 0.42 3.75 20.91
C LYS A 124 0.00 3.52 19.47
N VAL A 125 0.63 4.21 18.51
CA VAL A 125 0.35 4.03 17.08
C VAL A 125 0.76 2.62 16.63
N ILE A 126 1.91 2.12 17.09
CA ILE A 126 2.37 0.75 16.80
C ILE A 126 1.40 -0.28 17.38
N THR A 127 0.95 -0.12 18.61
CA THR A 127 -0.05 -1.00 19.23
C THR A 127 -1.35 -0.98 18.44
N GLN A 128 -1.84 0.20 18.06
CA GLN A 128 -3.07 0.34 17.29
C GLN A 128 -3.02 -0.43 15.96
N ILE A 129 -1.96 -0.27 15.16
CA ILE A 129 -1.84 -0.97 13.88
C ILE A 129 -1.63 -2.48 14.05
N LYS A 130 -0.95 -2.90 15.13
CA LYS A 130 -0.82 -4.32 15.51
C LYS A 130 -2.15 -4.91 15.95
N ASP A 131 -3.00 -4.17 16.66
CA ASP A 131 -4.31 -4.65 17.08
C ASP A 131 -5.21 -4.95 15.87
N TYR A 132 -5.16 -4.16 14.80
CA TYR A 132 -5.84 -4.50 13.54
C TYR A 132 -5.28 -5.78 12.91
N ALA A 133 -3.96 -5.91 12.86
CA ALA A 133 -3.30 -7.09 12.33
C ALA A 133 -3.67 -8.37 13.10
N TYR A 134 -3.71 -8.29 14.43
CA TYR A 134 -4.13 -9.40 15.29
C TYR A 134 -5.62 -9.71 15.16
N ALA A 135 -6.48 -8.70 15.03
CA ALA A 135 -7.90 -8.94 14.81
C ALA A 135 -8.17 -9.70 13.50
N VAL A 136 -7.41 -9.40 12.44
CA VAL A 136 -7.48 -10.14 11.19
C VAL A 136 -6.87 -11.54 11.31
N SER A 137 -5.72 -11.67 11.98
CA SER A 137 -5.00 -12.96 12.10
C SER A 137 -5.70 -13.97 13.02
N SER A 138 -6.48 -13.50 14.01
CA SER A 138 -7.14 -14.35 15.01
C SER A 138 -8.58 -14.72 14.67
N ASP A 139 -9.14 -14.15 13.61
CA ASP A 139 -10.51 -14.40 13.20
C ASP A 139 -10.54 -15.35 12.01
N GLU A 140 -10.99 -16.59 12.26
CA GLU A 140 -11.00 -17.71 11.30
C GLU A 140 -11.76 -17.44 9.99
N ARG A 141 -12.57 -16.37 9.95
CA ARG A 141 -13.32 -15.96 8.75
C ARG A 141 -12.42 -15.26 7.72
N PHE A 142 -11.22 -14.82 8.11
CA PHE A 142 -10.21 -14.38 7.17
C PHE A 142 -9.40 -15.57 6.66
N ASP A 143 -9.24 -15.66 5.34
CA ASP A 143 -8.29 -16.59 4.74
C ASP A 143 -6.86 -16.12 4.99
N HIS A 144 -6.00 -17.09 5.32
CA HIS A 144 -4.56 -16.91 5.49
C HIS A 144 -3.75 -17.83 4.57
N ALA A 145 -4.37 -18.82 3.95
CA ALA A 145 -3.67 -19.82 3.14
C ALA A 145 -3.27 -19.27 1.77
N LYS A 146 -4.10 -18.42 1.16
CA LYS A 146 -3.84 -17.78 -0.14
C LYS A 146 -3.95 -16.27 -0.06
N THR A 147 -3.74 -15.70 1.11
CA THR A 147 -3.90 -14.27 1.33
C THR A 147 -2.72 -13.71 2.10
N LYS A 148 -2.19 -12.57 1.64
CA LYS A 148 -1.23 -11.75 2.40
C LYS A 148 -1.90 -10.49 2.89
N TRP A 149 -1.67 -10.16 4.16
CA TRP A 149 -2.10 -8.89 4.74
C TRP A 149 -0.88 -8.04 5.08
N THR A 150 -0.90 -6.78 4.66
CA THR A 150 0.11 -5.80 5.05
C THR A 150 -0.57 -4.63 5.75
N PHE A 151 -0.12 -4.30 6.95
CA PHE A 151 -0.62 -3.19 7.74
C PHE A 151 0.48 -2.14 7.86
N ILE A 152 0.18 -0.89 7.49
CA ILE A 152 1.17 0.19 7.50
C ILE A 152 0.66 1.36 8.34
N ALA A 153 1.45 1.79 9.31
CA ALA A 153 1.24 3.09 9.97
C ALA A 153 2.16 4.15 9.34
N VAL A 154 1.60 5.33 9.04
CA VAL A 154 2.31 6.39 8.29
C VAL A 154 2.27 7.71 9.05
N ALA A 155 3.42 8.35 9.21
CA ALA A 155 3.53 9.71 9.76
C ALA A 155 4.74 10.47 9.19
N ASN A 156 4.93 11.73 9.57
CA ASN A 156 6.16 12.45 9.18
C ASN A 156 7.40 11.90 9.88
N GLU A 157 7.27 11.42 11.12
CA GLU A 157 8.40 11.06 11.96
C GLU A 157 8.08 9.87 12.87
N LEU A 158 9.11 9.10 13.21
CA LEU A 158 9.08 8.07 14.26
C LEU A 158 9.73 8.64 15.53
N ASP A 159 9.19 8.32 16.70
CA ASP A 159 9.88 8.57 17.98
C ASP A 159 11.03 7.58 18.22
N SER A 160 11.70 7.71 19.37
CA SER A 160 12.86 6.86 19.71
C SER A 160 12.46 5.40 19.94
N PHE A 161 11.25 5.13 20.40
CA PHE A 161 10.73 3.78 20.59
C PHE A 161 10.46 3.13 19.23
N ALA A 162 9.66 3.79 18.39
CA ALA A 162 9.29 3.31 17.07
C ALA A 162 10.51 3.08 16.16
N LYS A 163 11.53 3.95 16.24
CA LYS A 163 12.80 3.75 15.52
C LYS A 163 13.53 2.46 15.90
N ARG A 164 13.49 2.06 17.17
CA ARG A 164 14.10 0.80 17.62
C ARG A 164 13.29 -0.38 17.14
N GLU A 165 11.97 -0.35 17.34
CA GLU A 165 11.07 -1.41 16.86
C GLU A 165 11.18 -1.65 15.36
N ALA A 166 11.29 -0.58 14.57
CA ALA A 166 11.35 -0.63 13.12
C ALA A 166 12.74 -0.99 12.55
N ASN A 167 13.76 -1.14 13.39
CA ASN A 167 15.14 -1.38 12.94
C ASN A 167 15.78 -2.53 13.73
N GLN A 168 15.14 -3.70 13.64
CA GLN A 168 15.62 -4.94 14.26
C GLN A 168 16.51 -5.72 13.29
N ARG A 169 17.53 -6.41 13.84
CA ARG A 169 18.42 -7.26 13.03
C ARG A 169 17.63 -8.39 12.39
N GLY A 170 17.98 -8.73 11.15
CA GLY A 170 17.33 -9.80 10.39
C GLY A 170 15.94 -9.46 9.85
N LYS A 171 15.45 -8.23 10.08
CA LYS A 171 14.20 -7.73 9.49
C LYS A 171 14.46 -6.58 8.53
N ARG A 172 13.59 -6.46 7.54
CA ARG A 172 13.57 -5.28 6.66
C ARG A 172 13.27 -4.03 7.51
N LYS A 173 13.96 -2.92 7.23
CA LYS A 173 13.70 -1.63 7.89
C LYS A 173 12.21 -1.26 7.77
N GLY A 174 11.62 -0.78 8.85
CA GLY A 174 10.19 -0.44 8.95
C GLY A 174 9.34 -1.57 9.53
N VAL A 175 9.76 -2.84 9.42
CA VAL A 175 8.96 -3.99 9.87
C VAL A 175 8.99 -4.10 11.39
N VAL A 176 7.82 -3.99 12.02
CA VAL A 176 7.63 -4.09 13.49
C VAL A 176 6.93 -5.38 13.91
N SER A 177 6.32 -6.09 12.96
CA SER A 177 5.79 -7.45 13.11
C SER A 177 5.83 -8.16 11.77
N ASP A 178 6.13 -9.45 11.77
CA ASP A 178 6.15 -10.30 10.57
C ASP A 178 5.72 -11.69 11.00
N ASP A 179 4.43 -11.98 10.81
CA ASP A 179 3.80 -13.23 11.23
C ASP A 179 3.74 -14.21 10.05
N ALA A 180 4.60 -15.21 10.11
CA ALA A 180 4.72 -16.22 9.06
C ALA A 180 3.57 -17.24 9.09
N GLU A 181 2.88 -17.43 10.22
CA GLU A 181 1.78 -18.38 10.34
C GLU A 181 0.54 -17.86 9.60
N TYR A 182 0.22 -16.58 9.78
CA TYR A 182 -0.96 -15.95 9.21
C TYR A 182 -0.69 -15.10 7.94
N ASN A 183 0.58 -15.04 7.51
CA ASN A 183 1.06 -14.23 6.39
C ASN A 183 0.67 -12.74 6.54
N VAL A 184 0.91 -12.21 7.74
CA VAL A 184 0.55 -10.84 8.14
C VAL A 184 1.79 -10.05 8.52
N GLU A 185 2.00 -8.94 7.81
CA GLU A 185 3.14 -8.04 8.03
C GLU A 185 2.65 -6.69 8.59
N VAL A 186 3.35 -6.15 9.60
CA VAL A 186 3.11 -4.81 10.15
C VAL A 186 4.34 -3.95 9.97
N ILE A 187 4.17 -2.82 9.29
CA ILE A 187 5.23 -1.89 8.89
C ILE A 187 4.90 -0.50 9.44
N VAL A 188 5.94 0.25 9.80
CA VAL A 188 5.86 1.68 10.03
C VAL A 188 6.70 2.41 8.99
N MET A 189 6.17 3.48 8.42
CA MET A 189 6.83 4.26 7.37
C MET A 189 6.69 5.76 7.60
N THR A 190 7.70 6.50 7.16
CA THR A 190 7.58 7.96 7.06
C THR A 190 6.97 8.38 5.74
N TRP A 191 6.31 9.54 5.73
CA TRP A 191 5.86 10.19 4.50
C TRP A 191 7.01 10.45 3.51
N ALA A 192 8.20 10.77 4.02
CA ALA A 192 9.39 10.93 3.18
C ALA A 192 9.75 9.62 2.46
N GLU A 193 9.72 8.48 3.16
CA GLU A 193 9.95 7.18 2.54
C GLU A 193 8.88 6.85 1.50
N ILE A 194 7.60 7.09 1.78
CA ILE A 194 6.50 6.83 0.84
C ILE A 194 6.62 7.68 -0.42
N ILE A 195 6.85 8.99 -0.27
CA ILE A 195 6.99 9.91 -1.39
C ILE A 195 8.21 9.55 -2.24
N ASN A 196 9.36 9.25 -1.61
CA ASN A 196 10.56 8.86 -2.35
C ASN A 196 10.36 7.55 -3.09
N ASN A 197 9.79 6.53 -2.45
CA ASN A 197 9.49 5.25 -3.11
C ASN A 197 8.52 5.44 -4.28
N ALA A 198 7.51 6.32 -4.15
CA ALA A 198 6.58 6.62 -5.23
C ALA A 198 7.27 7.35 -6.39
N ARG A 199 8.12 8.32 -6.08
CA ARG A 199 8.91 9.07 -7.07
C ARG A 199 9.85 8.14 -7.84
N GLU A 200 10.58 7.27 -7.16
CA GLU A 200 11.47 6.27 -7.79
C GLU A 200 10.71 5.36 -8.76
N ARG A 201 9.51 4.90 -8.40
CA ARG A 201 8.66 4.11 -9.31
C ARG A 201 8.27 4.91 -10.56
N LEU A 202 7.84 6.16 -10.38
CA LEU A 202 7.44 7.02 -11.49
C LEU A 202 8.61 7.34 -12.43
N ASP A 203 9.78 7.61 -11.86
CA ASP A 203 11.00 7.87 -12.63
C ASP A 203 11.43 6.63 -13.43
N PHE A 204 11.38 5.44 -12.81
CA PHE A 204 11.61 4.18 -13.54
C PHE A 204 10.62 4.00 -14.70
N TYR A 205 9.31 4.24 -14.51
CA TYR A 205 8.35 4.15 -15.62
C TYR A 205 8.62 5.17 -16.71
N LYS A 206 9.01 6.39 -16.34
CA LYS A 206 9.37 7.44 -17.28
C LYS A 206 10.57 7.02 -18.13
N GLU A 207 11.62 6.47 -17.51
CA GLU A 207 12.80 5.95 -18.21
C GLU A 207 12.43 4.84 -19.19
N GLN A 208 11.60 3.87 -18.76
CA GLN A 208 11.15 2.77 -19.63
C GLN A 208 10.28 3.26 -20.80
N LEU A 209 9.42 4.26 -20.59
CA LEU A 209 8.62 4.87 -21.66
C LEU A 209 9.49 5.67 -22.63
N SER A 210 10.47 6.44 -22.13
CA SER A 210 11.42 7.17 -22.96
C SER A 210 12.25 6.23 -23.82
N TYR A 211 12.76 5.13 -23.24
CA TYR A 211 13.46 4.08 -23.98
C TYR A 211 12.58 3.47 -25.09
N LYS A 212 11.29 3.22 -24.80
CA LYS A 212 10.32 2.73 -25.81
C LYS A 212 9.93 3.77 -26.87
N VAL A 213 10.07 5.06 -26.62
CA VAL A 213 9.84 6.11 -27.62
C VAL A 213 11.07 6.30 -28.50
N ASP A 214 12.26 6.06 -27.95
CA ASP A 214 13.53 6.04 -28.68
C ASP A 214 13.67 4.81 -29.61
N HIS A 215 12.74 3.86 -29.50
CA HIS A 215 12.63 2.67 -30.33
C HIS A 215 12.16 2.90 -31.78
N ASN A 216 12.06 4.15 -32.26
CA ASN A 216 12.16 4.42 -33.70
C ASN A 216 13.56 4.01 -34.27
N SER A 217 14.50 3.58 -33.41
CA SER A 217 15.76 2.90 -33.74
C SER A 217 15.71 1.35 -33.67
N VAL A 218 14.56 0.73 -33.35
CA VAL A 218 14.48 -0.76 -33.24
C VAL A 218 14.69 -1.44 -34.59
N ASP A 219 14.20 -0.82 -35.65
CA ASP A 219 14.46 -1.31 -37.00
C ASP A 219 15.93 -1.23 -37.36
N GLU A 220 16.66 -0.20 -36.87
CA GLU A 220 18.12 -0.13 -37.04
C GLU A 220 18.85 -1.20 -36.25
N TYR A 221 18.45 -1.48 -35.00
CA TYR A 221 19.07 -2.55 -34.20
C TYR A 221 18.88 -3.94 -34.82
N LEU A 222 17.66 -4.27 -35.24
CA LEU A 222 17.36 -5.55 -35.89
C LEU A 222 18.09 -5.68 -37.23
N ARG A 223 18.19 -4.58 -38.00
CA ARG A 223 19.00 -4.54 -39.22
C ARG A 223 20.49 -4.67 -38.95
N GLU A 224 21.02 -4.08 -37.89
CA GLU A 224 22.46 -4.13 -37.61
C GLU A 224 22.88 -5.53 -37.13
N LYS A 225 22.09 -6.17 -36.27
CA LYS A 225 22.49 -7.43 -35.61
C LYS A 225 21.94 -8.69 -36.27
N HIS A 226 20.83 -8.60 -37.00
CA HIS A 226 20.10 -9.77 -37.48
C HIS A 226 19.70 -9.67 -38.96
N ASN A 227 20.31 -8.78 -39.74
CA ASN A 227 19.96 -8.50 -41.14
C ASN A 227 19.76 -9.76 -42.00
N GLU A 228 20.67 -10.72 -41.85
CA GLU A 228 20.69 -11.94 -42.64
C GLU A 228 19.50 -12.88 -42.35
N TYR A 229 18.82 -12.67 -41.23
CA TYR A 229 17.64 -13.44 -40.80
C TYR A 229 16.33 -12.65 -40.95
N LEU A 230 16.38 -11.39 -41.36
CA LEU A 230 15.18 -10.57 -41.55
C LEU A 230 14.47 -10.94 -42.86
N PRO A 231 13.12 -10.98 -42.87
CA PRO A 231 12.36 -11.16 -44.11
C PRO A 231 12.67 -10.05 -45.13
N LYS A 232 12.72 -10.38 -46.41
CA LYS A 232 12.92 -9.39 -47.49
C LYS A 232 11.85 -8.28 -47.53
N THR A 233 10.71 -8.52 -46.90
CA THR A 233 9.59 -7.57 -46.77
C THR A 233 9.71 -6.65 -45.56
N TYR A 234 10.73 -6.82 -44.72
CA TYR A 234 11.01 -5.96 -43.57
C TYR A 234 11.65 -4.65 -44.07
N SER A 235 10.81 -3.74 -44.58
CA SER A 235 11.19 -2.45 -45.17
C SER A 235 11.60 -1.45 -44.13
#